data_AF-A0A9W9SSI0-F1
#
_entry.id   AF-A0A9W9SSI0-F1
#
_cell.length_a   1.000
_cell.length_b   1.000
_cell.length_c   1.000
_cell.angle_alpha   90.00
_cell.angle_beta   90.00
_cell.angle_gamma   90.00
#
_symmetry.space_group_name_H-M   'P 1'
#
loop_
_entity.id
_entity.type
_entity.pdbx_description
1 polymer ?
#
loop_
_entity_poly.entity_id
_entity_poly.type
_entity_poly.pdbx_seq_one_letter_code
_entity_poly.pdbx_strand_id
1 'polypeptide(L)'
;MLFGNNNSPLALNFNLLTTGNQSTIKLFDLARHDEFEFDGSLSRNDIYFSDNVHFDHAIWATVAKNLGLYDTLGSSMNQYITVESAFQAYIARVADAKRVNPSFNASVIQVMGNPGTTALYLVTLWDDNAGAAPKSWVRALFEEERIPYLEGYKVPKFSGMMDDVNKMANRVSAVEVKV
;
A
#
# COMPACT_ATOMS: atom_id res chain seq x y z
N MET A 1 1.33 -13.20 -8.45
CA MET A 1 0.69 -12.83 -9.73
C MET A 1 1.66 -12.00 -10.52
N LEU A 2 1.96 -12.53 -11.69
CA LEU A 2 3.00 -12.15 -12.62
C LEU A 2 2.45 -11.05 -13.52
N PHE A 3 2.92 -9.81 -13.40
CA PHE A 3 2.71 -8.80 -14.44
C PHE A 3 3.94 -8.77 -15.34
N GLY A 4 4.15 -9.89 -16.02
CA GLY A 4 5.30 -10.17 -16.86
C GLY A 4 4.94 -11.21 -17.92
N ASN A 5 3.84 -10.97 -18.64
CA ASN A 5 3.60 -11.50 -19.98
C ASN A 5 2.29 -10.89 -20.49
N ASN A 6 2.31 -10.37 -21.72
CA ASN A 6 1.18 -9.72 -22.41
C ASN A 6 -0.01 -10.66 -22.70
N ASN A 7 -0.07 -11.83 -22.06
CA ASN A 7 -1.14 -12.83 -22.16
C ASN A 7 -1.58 -13.35 -20.78
N SER A 8 -1.59 -12.48 -19.77
CA SER A 8 -2.14 -12.83 -18.45
C SER A 8 -3.68 -12.79 -18.53
N PRO A 9 -4.42 -13.88 -18.26
CA PRO A 9 -5.89 -13.93 -18.35
C PRO A 9 -6.62 -12.99 -17.38
N LEU A 10 -5.89 -12.31 -16.49
CA LEU A 10 -6.40 -11.21 -15.65
C LEU A 10 -6.72 -9.94 -16.45
N ALA A 11 -6.31 -9.83 -17.72
CA ALA A 11 -6.64 -8.68 -18.57
C ALA A 11 -7.91 -8.89 -19.42
N LEU A 12 -8.65 -9.99 -19.27
CA LEU A 12 -9.84 -10.28 -20.07
C LEU A 12 -11.15 -9.90 -19.35
N ASN A 13 -11.70 -8.75 -19.75
CA ASN A 13 -13.11 -8.36 -19.63
C ASN A 13 -13.76 -8.51 -18.24
N PHE A 14 -13.18 -7.85 -17.25
CA PHE A 14 -14.01 -7.29 -16.19
C PHE A 14 -14.79 -6.12 -16.82
N ASN A 15 -16.12 -6.09 -16.66
CA ASN A 15 -16.99 -5.03 -17.18
C ASN A 15 -16.80 -3.70 -16.39
N LEU A 16 -15.54 -3.25 -16.26
CA LEU A 16 -15.07 -2.18 -15.34
C LEU A 16 -15.18 -0.79 -15.94
N LEU A 17 -15.30 -0.71 -17.25
CA LEU A 17 -15.26 0.55 -17.97
C LEU A 17 -16.66 1.14 -17.96
N THR A 18 -17.11 1.65 -16.81
CA THR A 18 -18.42 2.30 -16.67
C THR A 18 -18.48 3.64 -17.44
N THR A 19 -17.39 4.01 -18.10
CA THR A 19 -17.27 5.08 -19.08
C THR A 19 -17.87 4.69 -20.44
N GLY A 20 -18.06 3.40 -20.73
CA GLY A 20 -18.43 2.90 -22.06
C GLY A 20 -17.30 3.00 -23.09
N ASN A 21 -16.08 3.36 -22.67
CA ASN A 21 -14.91 3.51 -23.53
C ASN A 21 -13.73 2.68 -22.99
N GLN A 22 -13.18 1.81 -23.83
CA GLN A 22 -12.11 0.87 -23.47
C GLN A 22 -10.78 1.51 -23.08
N SER A 23 -10.61 2.80 -23.35
CA SER A 23 -9.38 3.54 -23.04
C SER A 23 -9.51 4.45 -21.82
N THR A 24 -10.63 4.43 -21.09
CA THR A 24 -10.86 5.32 -19.95
C THR A 24 -11.59 4.63 -18.81
N ILE A 25 -11.16 4.88 -17.58
CA ILE A 25 -11.82 4.39 -16.35
C ILE A 25 -12.35 5.55 -15.52
N LYS A 26 -13.35 5.31 -14.67
CA LYS A 26 -13.59 6.17 -13.50
C LYS A 26 -12.75 5.63 -12.35
N LEU A 27 -12.12 6.49 -11.56
CA LEU A 27 -11.31 6.04 -10.42
C LEU A 27 -12.14 5.24 -9.41
N PHE A 28 -13.41 5.59 -9.25
CA PHE A 28 -14.33 4.85 -8.38
C PHE A 28 -14.57 3.40 -8.85
N ASP A 29 -14.36 3.08 -10.13
CA ASP A 29 -14.48 1.70 -10.62
C ASP A 29 -13.41 0.78 -9.97
N LEU A 30 -12.33 1.35 -9.42
CA LEU A 30 -11.28 0.62 -8.70
C LEU A 30 -11.69 0.21 -7.28
N ALA A 31 -12.79 0.74 -6.74
CA ALA A 31 -13.31 0.40 -5.41
C ALA A 31 -14.07 -0.94 -5.35
N ARG A 32 -14.13 -1.68 -6.46
CA ARG A 32 -14.82 -2.97 -6.51
C ARG A 32 -14.05 -4.01 -5.70
N HIS A 33 -14.68 -4.42 -4.60
CA HIS A 33 -14.15 -5.40 -3.67
C HIS A 33 -13.91 -6.76 -4.33
N ASP A 34 -12.80 -7.40 -4.00
CA ASP A 34 -12.34 -8.68 -4.54
C ASP A 34 -12.12 -8.72 -6.07
N GLU A 35 -12.07 -7.55 -6.72
CA GLU A 35 -11.60 -7.39 -8.10
C GLU A 35 -10.29 -6.61 -8.17
N PHE A 36 -10.19 -5.52 -7.41
CA PHE A 36 -8.97 -4.73 -7.22
C PHE A 36 -8.78 -4.33 -5.76
N GLU A 37 -9.86 -3.86 -5.13
CA GLU A 37 -9.89 -3.50 -3.72
C GLU A 37 -9.98 -4.76 -2.84
N PHE A 38 -9.41 -4.70 -1.64
CA PHE A 38 -9.33 -5.83 -0.72
C PHE A 38 -9.27 -5.37 0.75
N ASP A 39 -9.73 -6.25 1.64
CA ASP A 39 -9.75 -6.02 3.09
C ASP A 39 -8.35 -5.86 3.70
N GLY A 40 -8.27 -5.12 4.81
CA GLY A 40 -7.00 -4.88 5.49
C GLY A 40 -6.18 -3.74 4.87
N SER A 41 -6.81 -2.87 4.09
CA SER A 41 -6.18 -1.69 3.48
C SER A 41 -5.52 -0.77 4.51
N LEU A 42 -4.39 -0.15 4.13
CA LEU A 42 -3.56 0.66 5.04
C LEU A 42 -4.23 1.94 5.55
N SER A 43 -5.15 2.53 4.78
CA SER A 43 -5.78 3.82 5.10
C SER A 43 -7.28 3.87 4.82
N ARG A 44 -7.88 2.77 4.38
CA ARG A 44 -9.31 2.64 4.05
C ARG A 44 -9.91 1.55 4.94
N ASN A 45 -11.20 1.67 5.23
CA ASN A 45 -11.94 0.66 5.95
C ASN A 45 -12.32 -0.51 5.02
N ASP A 46 -12.64 -1.66 5.60
CA ASP A 46 -13.10 -2.82 4.85
C ASP A 46 -14.55 -2.57 4.34
N ILE A 47 -14.91 -3.08 3.15
CA ILE A 47 -16.25 -2.82 2.55
C ILE A 47 -17.41 -3.31 3.42
N TYR A 48 -17.15 -4.29 4.30
CA TYR A 48 -18.11 -4.73 5.32
C TYR A 48 -18.66 -3.56 6.15
N PHE A 49 -17.85 -2.52 6.37
CA PHE A 49 -18.22 -1.29 7.09
C PHE A 49 -18.64 -0.14 6.15
N SER A 50 -19.02 -0.46 4.91
CA SER A 50 -19.58 0.43 3.86
C SER A 50 -18.59 1.27 3.05
N ASP A 51 -17.68 2.02 3.66
CA ASP A 51 -16.77 2.92 2.91
C ASP A 51 -15.36 2.32 2.79
N ASN A 52 -15.05 1.77 1.62
CA ASN A 52 -13.73 1.25 1.26
C ASN A 52 -12.94 2.20 0.32
N VAL A 53 -13.41 3.44 0.14
CA VAL A 53 -12.87 4.36 -0.88
C VAL A 53 -12.14 5.53 -0.25
N HIS A 54 -12.73 6.15 0.76
CA HIS A 54 -12.20 7.38 1.33
C HIS A 54 -11.15 7.10 2.39
N PHE A 55 -10.23 8.04 2.54
CA PHE A 55 -9.25 7.99 3.62
C PHE A 55 -9.96 7.97 4.98
N ASP A 56 -9.69 6.94 5.76
CA ASP A 56 -10.22 6.76 7.10
C ASP A 56 -9.13 7.10 8.13
N HIS A 57 -9.34 8.21 8.84
CA HIS A 57 -8.40 8.70 9.85
C HIS A 57 -8.16 7.71 10.99
N ALA A 58 -9.17 6.92 11.38
CA ALA A 58 -9.03 5.97 12.49
C ALA A 58 -8.22 4.74 12.06
N ILE A 59 -8.45 4.23 10.85
CA ILE A 59 -7.63 3.17 10.25
C ILE A 59 -6.20 3.66 10.05
N TRP A 60 -6.01 4.83 9.45
CA TRP A 60 -4.67 5.37 9.24
C TRP A 60 -3.94 5.61 10.56
N ALA A 61 -4.61 6.11 11.60
CA ALA A 61 -3.97 6.38 12.88
C ALA A 61 -3.34 5.12 13.51
N THR A 62 -3.97 3.96 13.41
CA THR A 62 -3.40 2.70 13.93
C THR A 62 -2.20 2.26 13.09
N VAL A 63 -2.28 2.38 11.76
CA VAL A 63 -1.17 2.07 10.85
C VAL A 63 0.00 3.02 11.07
N ALA A 64 -0.24 4.33 11.10
CA ALA A 64 0.75 5.37 11.36
C ALA A 64 1.44 5.17 12.71
N LYS A 65 0.71 4.73 13.74
CA LYS A 65 1.31 4.35 15.03
C LYS A 65 2.27 3.16 14.88
N ASN A 66 1.86 2.09 14.18
CA ASN A 66 2.72 0.91 13.98
C ASN A 66 3.93 1.21 13.08
N LEU A 67 3.81 2.19 12.18
CA LEU A 67 4.90 2.75 11.41
C LEU A 67 5.86 3.63 12.25
N GLY A 68 5.46 4.01 13.47
CA GLY A 68 6.14 5.03 14.27
C GLY A 68 6.17 6.39 13.56
N LEU A 69 5.19 6.69 12.72
CA LEU A 69 5.23 7.76 11.72
C LEU A 69 5.47 9.16 12.31
N TYR A 70 5.06 9.38 13.56
CA TYR A 70 5.24 10.65 14.26
C TYR A 70 6.39 10.63 15.29
N ASP A 71 6.97 9.45 15.55
CA ASP A 71 8.09 9.28 16.47
C ASP A 71 9.42 9.59 15.77
N THR A 72 9.85 10.85 15.88
CA THR A 72 10.97 11.41 15.09
C THR A 72 12.19 11.79 15.94
N LEU A 73 12.05 11.77 17.27
CA LEU A 73 13.14 12.15 18.19
C LEU A 73 14.19 11.03 18.31
N GLY A 74 15.43 11.40 18.63
CA GLY A 74 16.52 10.45 18.87
C GLY A 74 17.45 10.31 17.67
N SER A 75 17.44 9.15 17.00
CA SER A 75 18.33 8.85 15.87
C SER A 75 17.88 9.51 14.58
N SER A 76 18.81 9.82 13.67
CA SER A 76 18.48 10.25 12.30
C SER A 76 17.61 9.23 11.56
N MET A 77 17.78 7.93 11.84
CA MET A 77 16.95 6.87 11.26
C MET A 77 15.49 6.94 11.69
N ASN A 78 15.17 7.62 12.80
CA ASN A 78 13.79 7.81 13.25
C ASN A 78 12.99 8.75 12.33
N GLN A 79 13.63 9.36 11.33
CA GLN A 79 12.96 10.12 10.27
C GLN A 79 12.41 9.24 9.14
N TYR A 80 12.66 7.93 9.17
CA TYR A 80 12.38 7.03 8.05
C TYR A 80 11.51 5.84 8.45
N ILE A 81 10.76 5.33 7.48
CA ILE A 81 10.07 4.06 7.47
C ILE A 81 10.98 3.02 6.83
N THR A 82 11.38 2.01 7.60
CA THR A 82 12.12 0.85 7.11
C THR A 82 11.18 -0.24 6.59
N VAL A 83 11.71 -1.20 5.84
CA VAL A 83 10.97 -2.38 5.37
C VAL A 83 10.34 -3.13 6.54
N GLU A 84 11.06 -3.28 7.63
CA GLU A 84 10.61 -3.97 8.84
C GLU A 84 9.44 -3.23 9.49
N SER A 85 9.54 -1.90 9.67
CA SER A 85 8.44 -1.11 10.25
C SER A 85 7.18 -1.14 9.37
N ALA A 86 7.36 -1.08 8.04
CA ALA A 86 6.27 -1.20 7.09
C ALA A 86 5.60 -2.58 7.15
N PHE A 87 6.40 -3.65 7.25
CA PHE A 87 5.91 -5.01 7.43
C PHE A 87 5.08 -5.15 8.70
N GLN A 88 5.61 -4.71 9.85
CA GLN A 88 4.90 -4.80 11.12
C GLN A 88 3.57 -4.03 11.07
N ALA A 89 3.56 -2.86 10.43
CA ALA A 89 2.36 -2.04 10.31
C ALA A 89 1.25 -2.71 9.48
N TYR A 90 1.55 -3.25 8.29
CA TYR A 90 0.50 -3.88 7.48
C TYR A 90 0.03 -5.22 8.10
N ILE A 91 0.93 -6.00 8.70
CA ILE A 91 0.55 -7.27 9.35
C ILE A 91 -0.39 -7.00 10.53
N ALA A 92 -0.09 -5.98 11.34
CA ALA A 92 -0.98 -5.55 12.42
C ALA A 92 -2.34 -5.10 11.87
N ARG A 93 -2.37 -4.33 10.77
CA ARG A 93 -3.61 -3.91 10.11
C ARG A 93 -4.45 -5.09 9.62
N VAL A 94 -3.83 -6.10 9.00
CA VAL A 94 -4.50 -7.32 8.55
C VAL A 94 -5.04 -8.11 9.75
N ALA A 95 -4.29 -8.19 10.84
CA ALA A 95 -4.74 -8.84 12.06
C ALA A 95 -5.96 -8.13 12.68
N ASP A 96 -5.95 -6.79 12.71
CA ASP A 96 -7.08 -5.99 13.19
C ASP A 96 -8.32 -6.17 12.30
N ALA A 97 -8.17 -6.13 10.97
CA ALA A 97 -9.26 -6.39 10.04
C ALA A 97 -9.91 -7.76 10.30
N LYS A 98 -9.09 -8.83 10.34
CA LYS A 98 -9.55 -10.20 10.63
C LYS A 98 -10.31 -10.31 11.95
N ARG A 99 -9.92 -9.50 12.95
CA ARG A 99 -10.52 -9.53 14.29
C ARG A 99 -11.89 -8.86 14.32
N VAL A 100 -12.10 -7.79 13.54
CA VAL A 100 -13.32 -6.95 13.62
C VAL A 100 -14.30 -7.18 12.48
N ASN A 101 -13.84 -7.60 11.31
CA ASN A 101 -14.65 -7.87 10.14
C ASN A 101 -15.01 -9.37 10.08
N PRO A 102 -16.25 -9.76 10.42
CA PRO A 102 -16.67 -11.17 10.37
C PRO A 102 -16.77 -11.72 8.93
N SER A 103 -16.72 -10.85 7.93
CA SER A 103 -16.71 -11.20 6.51
C SER A 103 -15.32 -11.11 5.89
N PHE A 104 -14.26 -10.94 6.71
CA PHE A 104 -12.90 -10.80 6.21
C PHE A 104 -12.53 -11.95 5.27
N ASN A 105 -12.14 -11.61 4.04
CA ASN A 105 -11.69 -12.58 3.05
C ASN A 105 -10.18 -12.52 2.84
N ALA A 106 -9.49 -13.65 3.03
CA ALA A 106 -8.09 -13.81 2.63
C ALA A 106 -7.99 -14.16 1.13
N SER A 107 -8.61 -13.33 0.27
CA SER A 107 -8.62 -13.55 -1.18
C SER A 107 -7.21 -13.52 -1.77
N VAL A 108 -7.02 -14.07 -2.97
CA VAL A 108 -5.71 -14.02 -3.65
C VAL A 108 -5.26 -12.58 -3.84
N ILE A 109 -6.20 -11.67 -4.11
CA ILE A 109 -5.94 -10.23 -4.21
C ILE A 109 -5.53 -9.67 -2.84
N GLN A 110 -6.18 -10.04 -1.74
CA GLN A 110 -5.79 -9.61 -0.39
C GLN A 110 -4.38 -10.08 -0.01
N VAL A 111 -4.07 -11.36 -0.23
CA VAL A 111 -2.78 -11.98 0.13
C VAL A 111 -1.62 -11.34 -0.62
N MET A 112 -1.86 -10.97 -1.86
CA MET A 112 -0.87 -10.31 -2.70
C MET A 112 -0.84 -8.79 -2.57
N GLY A 113 -2.00 -8.19 -2.39
CA GLY A 113 -2.24 -6.75 -2.44
C GLY A 113 -1.63 -6.04 -1.24
N ASN A 114 -1.68 -6.65 -0.05
CA ASN A 114 -1.08 -6.07 1.14
C ASN A 114 0.45 -5.88 1.03
N PRO A 115 1.26 -6.92 0.78
CA PRO A 115 2.69 -6.74 0.58
C PRO A 115 3.00 -5.94 -0.69
N GLY A 116 2.19 -6.06 -1.75
CA GLY A 116 2.36 -5.33 -3.00
C GLY A 116 2.15 -3.81 -2.88
N THR A 117 1.07 -3.37 -2.22
CA THR A 117 0.77 -1.94 -2.01
C THR A 117 1.71 -1.31 -0.97
N THR A 118 2.14 -2.09 0.04
CA THR A 118 3.21 -1.69 0.94
C THR A 118 4.52 -1.45 0.17
N ALA A 119 4.90 -2.40 -0.69
CA ALA A 119 6.07 -2.26 -1.55
C ALA A 119 5.95 -1.08 -2.53
N LEU A 120 4.76 -0.84 -3.08
CA LEU A 120 4.52 0.23 -4.03
C LEU A 120 4.79 1.61 -3.43
N TYR A 121 4.25 1.93 -2.24
CA TYR A 121 4.53 3.23 -1.63
C TYR A 121 6.00 3.33 -1.19
N LEU A 122 6.61 2.24 -0.71
CA LEU A 122 8.02 2.24 -0.33
C LEU A 122 8.91 2.54 -1.53
N VAL A 123 8.71 1.87 -2.66
CA VAL A 123 9.47 2.11 -3.90
C VAL A 123 9.21 3.51 -4.44
N THR A 124 7.97 3.99 -4.37
CA THR A 124 7.60 5.34 -4.82
C THR A 124 8.31 6.43 -4.03
N LEU A 125 8.46 6.24 -2.71
CA LEU A 125 8.98 7.24 -1.78
C LEU A 125 10.37 6.87 -1.24
N TRP A 126 11.11 6.00 -1.93
CA TRP A 126 12.38 5.49 -1.43
C TRP A 126 13.49 6.54 -1.53
N ASP A 127 14.23 6.74 -0.44
CA ASP A 127 15.51 7.46 -0.49
C ASP A 127 16.65 6.43 -0.55
N ASP A 128 17.28 6.31 -1.71
CA ASP A 128 18.40 5.39 -1.94
C ASP A 128 19.59 5.64 -1.01
N ASN A 129 19.83 6.89 -0.59
CA ASN A 129 20.95 7.22 0.30
C ASN A 129 20.70 6.73 1.72
N ALA A 130 19.45 6.82 2.18
CA ALA A 130 19.04 6.37 3.51
C ALA A 130 18.70 4.87 3.53
N GLY A 131 18.39 4.27 2.38
CA GLY A 131 17.90 2.90 2.30
C GLY A 131 16.54 2.72 3.00
N ALA A 132 15.70 3.76 2.99
CA ALA A 132 14.41 3.81 3.66
C ALA A 132 13.52 4.92 3.09
N ALA A 133 12.23 4.94 3.42
CA ALA A 133 11.29 5.97 2.96
C ALA A 133 11.14 7.09 4.02
N PRO A 134 11.35 8.38 3.70
CA PRO A 134 11.16 9.46 4.66
C PRO A 134 9.71 9.54 5.18
N LYS A 135 9.53 9.66 6.50
CA LYS A 135 8.21 9.73 7.15
C LYS A 135 7.39 10.92 6.65
N SER A 136 8.02 12.07 6.42
CA SER A 136 7.35 13.25 5.86
C SER A 136 6.77 12.99 4.47
N TRP A 137 7.44 12.19 3.65
CA TRP A 137 6.97 11.84 2.31
C TRP A 137 5.77 10.88 2.38
N VAL A 138 5.84 9.89 3.27
CA VAL A 138 4.73 8.95 3.51
C VAL A 138 3.49 9.71 4.00
N ARG A 139 3.67 10.69 4.89
CA ARG A 139 2.58 11.54 5.37
C ARG A 139 1.93 12.34 4.25
N ALA A 140 2.70 13.06 3.43
CA ALA A 140 2.14 13.82 2.31
C ALA A 140 1.37 12.91 1.33
N LEU A 141 1.87 11.70 1.08
CA LEU A 141 1.19 10.77 0.18
C LEU A 141 -0.14 10.27 0.75
N PHE A 142 -0.17 9.82 2.01
CA PHE A 142 -1.37 9.21 2.59
C PHE A 142 -2.36 10.22 3.19
N GLU A 143 -1.87 11.24 3.89
CA GLU A 143 -2.70 12.22 4.61
C GLU A 143 -3.23 13.33 3.69
N GLU A 144 -2.54 13.59 2.57
CA GLU A 144 -2.86 14.71 1.66
C GLU A 144 -3.07 14.27 0.20
N GLU A 145 -2.88 12.98 -0.12
CA GLU A 145 -2.90 12.45 -1.49
C GLU A 145 -2.02 13.25 -2.46
N ARG A 146 -0.87 13.73 -1.96
CA ARG A 146 0.02 14.69 -2.63
C ARG A 146 1.43 14.13 -2.81
N ILE A 147 2.05 14.47 -3.94
CA ILE A 147 3.47 14.19 -4.17
C ILE A 147 4.34 15.09 -3.26
N PRO A 148 5.30 14.54 -2.49
CA PRO A 148 6.03 15.27 -1.44
C PRO A 148 7.14 16.22 -1.92
N TYR A 149 6.91 17.00 -2.99
CA TYR A 149 7.92 17.91 -3.52
C TYR A 149 8.33 19.00 -2.52
N LEU A 150 7.41 19.46 -1.67
CA LEU A 150 7.70 20.45 -0.63
C LEU A 150 8.62 19.88 0.47
N GLU A 151 8.57 18.57 0.68
CA GLU A 151 9.37 17.81 1.63
C GLU A 151 10.71 17.35 1.03
N GLY A 152 11.03 17.77 -0.19
CA GLY A 152 12.30 17.47 -0.87
C GLY A 152 12.31 16.19 -1.69
N TYR A 153 11.15 15.60 -1.97
CA TYR A 153 11.05 14.41 -2.83
C TYR A 153 11.71 14.63 -4.19
N LYS A 154 12.46 13.62 -4.61
CA LYS A 154 13.00 13.49 -5.97
C LYS A 154 12.54 12.16 -6.52
N VAL A 155 12.16 12.17 -7.80
CA VAL A 155 11.75 10.94 -8.48
C VAL A 155 12.88 9.92 -8.39
N PRO A 156 12.64 8.71 -7.83
CA PRO A 156 13.67 7.68 -7.73
C PRO A 156 14.13 7.21 -9.12
N LYS A 157 15.36 6.69 -9.18
CA LYS A 157 15.91 6.13 -10.42
C LYS A 157 15.40 4.70 -10.61
N PHE A 158 14.29 4.53 -11.31
CA PHE A 158 13.75 3.19 -11.60
C PHE A 158 14.44 2.55 -12.80
N SER A 159 14.82 1.28 -12.69
CA SER A 159 15.23 0.46 -13.85
C SER A 159 14.05 -0.32 -14.46
N GLY A 160 12.91 -0.32 -13.76
CA GLY A 160 11.66 -0.93 -14.18
C GLY A 160 10.72 -1.00 -12.98
N MET A 161 9.76 -0.07 -12.89
CA MET A 161 8.91 0.11 -11.70
C MET A 161 8.32 -1.20 -11.17
N MET A 162 7.86 -2.08 -12.07
CA MET A 162 7.26 -3.36 -11.67
C MET A 162 8.28 -4.34 -11.06
N ASP A 163 9.48 -4.42 -11.62
CA ASP A 163 10.54 -5.29 -11.07
C ASP A 163 10.99 -4.81 -9.69
N ASP A 164 11.07 -3.49 -9.52
CA ASP A 164 11.47 -2.87 -8.26
C ASP A 164 10.39 -3.07 -7.18
N VAL A 165 9.10 -2.95 -7.54
CA VAL A 165 7.97 -3.29 -6.64
C VAL A 165 7.98 -4.77 -6.27
N ASN A 166 8.18 -5.69 -7.21
CA ASN A 166 8.25 -7.12 -6.91
C ASN A 166 9.41 -7.47 -5.99
N LYS A 167 10.60 -6.89 -6.23
CA LYS A 167 11.76 -7.07 -5.33
C LYS A 167 11.47 -6.54 -3.94
N MET A 168 10.84 -5.37 -3.83
CA MET A 168 10.47 -4.80 -2.53
C MET A 168 9.38 -5.62 -1.83
N ALA A 169 8.37 -6.12 -2.55
CA ALA A 169 7.33 -6.99 -1.97
C ALA A 169 7.91 -8.30 -1.43
N ASN A 170 8.92 -8.86 -2.10
CA ASN A 170 9.68 -10.01 -1.58
C ASN A 170 10.48 -9.65 -0.32
N ARG A 171 11.14 -8.47 -0.28
CA ARG A 171 11.84 -7.99 0.92
C ARG A 171 10.88 -7.81 2.10
N VAL A 172 9.74 -7.19 1.87
CA VAL A 172 8.67 -6.99 2.86
C VAL A 172 8.18 -8.34 3.37
N SER A 173 7.84 -9.27 2.49
CA SER A 173 7.33 -10.61 2.86
C SER A 173 8.36 -11.52 3.53
N ALA A 174 9.66 -11.22 3.38
CA ALA A 174 10.74 -11.99 3.99
C ALA A 174 11.06 -11.57 5.44
N VAL A 175 10.45 -10.50 5.95
CA VAL A 175 10.64 -10.10 7.34
C VAL A 175 10.03 -11.15 8.27
N GLU A 176 10.83 -11.66 9.20
CA GLU A 176 10.36 -12.62 10.19
C GLU A 176 9.39 -11.96 11.18
N VAL A 177 8.27 -12.64 11.44
CA VAL A 177 7.36 -12.26 12.52
C VAL A 177 8.04 -12.63 13.84
N LYS A 178 8.51 -11.63 14.59
CA LYS A 178 8.96 -11.84 15.96
C LYS A 178 7.73 -12.04 16.83
N VAL A 179 7.50 -13.28 17.25
CA VAL A 179 6.45 -13.68 18.22
C VAL A 179 6.88 -13.28 19.63
#